data_AF-A0A2Z6LZP5-F1
#
_entry.id   AF-A0A2Z6LZP5-F1
#
_cell.length_a   1.000
_cell.length_b   1.000
_cell.length_c   1.000
_cell.angle_alpha   90.00
_cell.angle_beta   90.00
_cell.angle_gamma   90.00
#
_symmetry.space_group_name_H-M   'P 1'
#
loop_
_entity.id
_entity.type
_entity.pdbx_description
1 polymer ?
#
loop_
_entity_poly.entity_id
_entity_poly.type
_entity_poly.pdbx_seq_one_letter_code
_entity_poly.pdbx_strand_id
1 'polypeptide(L)'
;MLHTLHTVSSGHTPTSFFPFKSSSVAFHMDQPHLLSFKPKHSHQQPNLTYQASSQQQYPNAVSPRNEESCVHGPSEIIVGVLGGGQLGRMLCQAASEMAIKVIVLDPQENCPASSLAYQHMVGSFDDSTTVQEFAKRCGVLTFEIEHVDAATLEKLEKQGVECQPKASTVRIIQDKYQQKVHFSQHDIPLPEFSRIEDLEGAKKVGERFGYPLMIKSRRLAYDGRGNAVAKSEEELSSAVD
;
A
#
# COMPACT_ATOMS: atom_id res chain seq x y z
N MET A 1 -4.65 16.79 19.81
CA MET A 1 -3.60 16.05 19.02
C MET A 1 -2.92 14.97 19.89
N LEU A 2 -2.38 13.86 19.34
CA LEU A 2 -1.51 12.79 19.95
C LEU A 2 -2.11 11.42 20.44
N HIS A 3 -1.47 10.74 21.42
CA HIS A 3 -1.39 9.26 21.57
C HIS A 3 -2.19 8.56 22.73
N THR A 4 -1.70 7.96 23.83
CA THR A 4 -0.37 7.96 24.51
C THR A 4 0.25 6.54 24.74
N LEU A 5 0.28 5.91 25.94
CA LEU A 5 1.33 4.90 26.30
C LEU A 5 0.97 3.77 27.31
N HIS A 6 1.80 2.71 27.34
CA HIS A 6 2.00 1.71 28.43
C HIS A 6 3.26 2.04 29.26
N THR A 7 3.48 1.41 30.42
CA THR A 7 4.48 1.79 31.43
C THR A 7 5.82 1.02 31.39
N VAL A 8 6.92 1.70 31.72
CA VAL A 8 8.25 1.14 32.06
C VAL A 8 8.88 1.96 33.21
N SER A 9 9.71 1.33 34.05
CA SER A 9 10.31 1.92 35.26
C SER A 9 11.37 3.01 34.99
N SER A 10 11.66 3.82 36.01
CA SER A 10 12.46 5.04 35.95
C SER A 10 13.94 4.88 36.35
N GLY A 11 14.77 5.79 35.84
CA GLY A 11 16.15 6.04 36.25
C GLY A 11 16.58 7.44 35.82
N HIS A 12 17.40 8.14 36.61
CA HIS A 12 17.72 9.56 36.42
C HIS A 12 19.22 9.80 36.24
N THR A 13 19.60 10.44 35.11
CA THR A 13 20.59 11.54 34.94
C THR A 13 22.02 11.44 35.53
N PRO A 14 23.01 12.26 35.06
CA PRO A 14 23.10 13.11 33.86
C PRO A 14 24.31 12.75 32.97
N THR A 15 24.50 13.49 31.86
CA THR A 15 25.66 13.38 30.96
C THR A 15 26.80 14.35 31.30
N SER A 16 28.06 13.89 31.24
CA SER A 16 29.27 14.72 31.21
C SER A 16 30.35 14.12 30.29
N PHE A 17 31.41 14.88 30.00
CA PHE A 17 32.40 14.57 28.95
C PHE A 17 33.41 13.43 29.29
N PHE A 18 33.93 12.81 28.21
CA PHE A 18 35.25 12.16 27.97
C PHE A 18 36.24 11.92 29.15
N PRO A 19 37.08 10.84 29.13
CA PRO A 19 37.66 10.25 27.91
C PRO A 19 37.81 8.71 27.87
N PHE A 20 38.45 8.26 26.79
CA PHE A 20 38.87 6.89 26.44
C PHE A 20 39.85 6.26 27.46
N LYS A 21 39.65 4.98 27.85
CA LYS A 21 40.75 4.05 28.19
C LYS A 21 40.33 2.58 28.13
N SER A 22 41.30 1.71 27.85
CA SER A 22 41.13 0.28 27.62
C SER A 22 41.44 -0.55 28.87
N SER A 23 40.74 -1.68 29.03
CA SER A 23 41.26 -2.89 29.68
C SER A 23 40.63 -4.12 29.03
N SER A 24 41.37 -5.23 28.96
CA SER A 24 41.00 -6.42 28.20
C SER A 24 40.60 -7.59 29.09
N VAL A 25 39.71 -8.45 28.56
CA VAL A 25 39.68 -9.88 28.89
C VAL A 25 39.71 -10.61 27.55
N ALA A 26 40.64 -11.55 27.40
CA ALA A 26 40.82 -12.31 26.16
C ALA A 26 40.15 -13.68 26.24
N PHE A 27 39.62 -14.15 25.11
CA PHE A 27 39.43 -15.58 24.84
C PHE A 27 40.11 -15.90 23.50
N HIS A 28 40.65 -17.10 23.40
CA HIS A 28 41.68 -17.47 22.42
C HIS A 28 41.43 -18.91 21.93
N MET A 29 41.37 -19.09 20.61
CA MET A 29 41.51 -20.37 19.91
C MET A 29 41.86 -20.12 18.44
N ASP A 30 42.60 -21.03 17.83
CA ASP A 30 43.43 -20.74 16.65
C ASP A 30 42.77 -20.86 15.27
N GLN A 31 43.43 -20.24 14.28
CA GLN A 31 43.31 -20.56 12.85
C GLN A 31 44.51 -21.37 12.36
N PRO A 32 44.33 -22.23 11.33
CA PRO A 32 45.41 -22.65 10.45
C PRO A 32 45.37 -21.95 9.07
N HIS A 33 46.34 -21.07 8.85
CA HIS A 33 47.07 -20.79 7.59
C HIS A 33 46.34 -20.44 6.28
N LEU A 34 46.61 -19.22 5.77
CA LEU A 34 46.54 -18.89 4.35
C LEU A 34 47.81 -19.37 3.59
N LEU A 35 47.66 -19.63 2.30
CA LEU A 35 48.71 -19.46 1.30
C LEU A 35 48.24 -18.46 0.22
N SER A 36 49.18 -17.68 -0.33
CA SER A 36 48.91 -16.51 -1.16
C SER A 36 49.64 -16.58 -2.49
N PHE A 37 48.97 -16.23 -3.59
CA PHE A 37 49.59 -15.98 -4.89
C PHE A 37 48.97 -14.79 -5.63
N LYS A 38 49.78 -14.08 -6.42
CA LYS A 38 49.43 -12.82 -7.10
C LYS A 38 49.02 -13.06 -8.58
N PRO A 39 48.15 -12.22 -9.16
CA PRO A 39 47.70 -12.35 -10.55
C PRO A 39 48.75 -11.87 -11.56
N LYS A 40 48.73 -12.41 -12.79
CA LYS A 40 49.53 -11.92 -13.92
C LYS A 40 49.04 -12.44 -15.29
N HIS A 41 48.90 -11.53 -16.27
CA HIS A 41 48.69 -11.76 -17.72
C HIS A 41 47.38 -12.48 -18.12
N SER A 42 46.83 -12.33 -19.34
CA SER A 42 46.80 -11.20 -20.31
C SER A 42 45.72 -11.46 -21.37
N HIS A 43 45.20 -10.43 -22.05
CA HIS A 43 44.20 -10.61 -23.13
C HIS A 43 44.73 -11.44 -24.31
N GLN A 44 43.88 -12.35 -24.81
CA GLN A 44 43.68 -12.61 -26.25
C GLN A 44 42.36 -13.35 -26.47
N GLN A 45 41.53 -12.88 -27.40
CA GLN A 45 40.36 -13.61 -27.92
C GLN A 45 40.69 -14.15 -29.33
N PRO A 46 40.53 -15.46 -29.59
CA PRO A 46 40.52 -15.97 -30.96
C PRO A 46 39.12 -15.79 -31.58
N ASN A 47 39.05 -15.16 -32.75
CA ASN A 47 37.87 -15.24 -33.61
C ASN A 47 37.80 -16.64 -34.26
N LEU A 48 36.63 -17.27 -34.26
CA LEU A 48 36.35 -18.44 -35.09
C LEU A 48 35.01 -18.27 -35.81
N THR A 49 35.11 -17.99 -37.11
CA THR A 49 34.01 -17.98 -38.07
C THR A 49 33.44 -19.38 -38.26
N TYR A 50 32.11 -19.49 -38.34
CA TYR A 50 31.44 -20.71 -38.78
C TYR A 50 30.94 -20.54 -40.22
N GLN A 51 31.38 -21.43 -41.11
CA GLN A 51 30.72 -21.72 -42.38
C GLN A 51 29.99 -23.07 -42.28
N ALA A 52 28.95 -23.25 -43.08
CA ALA A 52 28.03 -24.37 -42.97
C ALA A 52 28.56 -25.66 -43.63
N SER A 53 27.98 -26.82 -43.28
CA SER A 53 27.04 -27.51 -44.19
C SER A 53 26.68 -28.94 -43.78
N SER A 54 25.63 -29.47 -44.42
CA SER A 54 25.23 -30.89 -44.53
C SER A 54 24.54 -31.54 -43.32
N GLN A 55 23.88 -32.67 -43.61
CA GLN A 55 22.82 -33.28 -42.79
C GLN A 55 23.30 -34.60 -42.18
N GLN A 56 22.89 -34.90 -40.93
CA GLN A 56 22.75 -36.28 -40.44
C GLN A 56 21.49 -36.40 -39.59
N GLN A 57 20.74 -37.48 -39.80
CA GLN A 57 19.49 -37.77 -39.11
C GLN A 57 19.73 -38.53 -37.81
N TYR A 58 19.04 -38.15 -36.73
CA TYR A 58 18.92 -38.95 -35.51
C TYR A 58 17.44 -39.02 -35.11
N PRO A 59 16.81 -40.21 -35.13
CA PRO A 59 15.47 -40.39 -34.58
C PRO A 59 15.57 -40.59 -33.07
N ASN A 60 15.01 -39.68 -32.28
CA ASN A 60 14.72 -39.90 -30.87
C ASN A 60 13.42 -39.19 -30.50
N ALA A 61 12.57 -39.87 -29.71
CA ALA A 61 11.22 -39.42 -29.44
C ALA A 61 11.21 -38.20 -28.51
N VAL A 62 10.66 -37.08 -29.00
CA VAL A 62 10.23 -35.98 -28.13
C VAL A 62 8.83 -36.31 -27.66
N SER A 63 8.69 -36.66 -26.38
CA SER A 63 7.37 -36.78 -25.73
C SER A 63 6.60 -35.47 -25.90
N PRO A 64 5.30 -35.48 -26.27
CA PRO A 64 4.52 -34.26 -26.32
C PRO A 64 4.45 -33.67 -24.90
N ARG A 65 5.01 -32.46 -24.73
CA ARG A 65 4.71 -31.65 -23.56
C ARG A 65 3.29 -31.12 -23.73
N ASN A 66 2.32 -31.88 -23.22
CA ASN A 66 0.95 -31.42 -22.97
C ASN A 66 0.95 -30.42 -21.80
N GLU A 67 1.61 -29.29 -22.01
CA GLU A 67 1.36 -28.06 -21.29
C GLU A 67 0.81 -27.07 -22.32
N GLU A 68 -0.48 -27.20 -22.60
CA GLU A 68 -1.27 -26.10 -23.15
C GLU A 68 -1.38 -25.03 -22.08
N SER A 69 -0.28 -24.33 -21.80
CA SER A 69 -0.33 -23.05 -21.11
C SER A 69 -1.19 -22.13 -21.98
N CYS A 70 -2.43 -21.89 -21.56
CA CYS A 70 -3.34 -21.05 -22.28
C CYS A 70 -2.77 -19.63 -22.31
N VAL A 71 -2.14 -19.27 -23.43
CA VAL A 71 -1.71 -17.91 -23.73
C VAL A 71 -2.98 -17.10 -23.92
N HIS A 72 -3.53 -16.62 -22.81
CA HIS A 72 -4.67 -15.72 -22.82
C HIS A 72 -4.28 -14.50 -23.64
N GLY A 73 -5.08 -14.23 -24.68
CA GLY A 73 -4.93 -13.00 -25.46
C GLY A 73 -5.14 -11.76 -24.58
N PRO A 74 -4.76 -10.57 -25.08
CA PRO A 74 -4.94 -9.33 -24.34
C PRO A 74 -6.41 -9.18 -23.89
N SER A 75 -6.62 -8.78 -22.63
CA SER A 75 -7.97 -8.65 -22.07
C SER A 75 -8.76 -7.59 -22.84
N GLU A 76 -9.96 -7.94 -23.31
CA GLU A 76 -10.94 -6.96 -23.80
C GLU A 76 -11.73 -6.29 -22.67
N ILE A 77 -11.68 -6.84 -21.44
CA ILE A 77 -12.13 -6.14 -20.23
C ILE A 77 -11.05 -5.12 -19.85
N ILE A 78 -11.43 -3.85 -19.87
CA ILE A 78 -10.61 -2.72 -19.39
C ILE A 78 -10.86 -2.50 -17.89
N VAL A 79 -9.79 -2.38 -17.11
CA VAL A 79 -9.85 -1.96 -15.69
C VAL A 79 -9.72 -0.44 -15.64
N GLY A 80 -10.72 0.25 -15.10
CA GLY A 80 -10.62 1.66 -14.74
C GLY A 80 -10.12 1.83 -13.31
N VAL A 81 -9.16 2.73 -13.08
CA VAL A 81 -8.69 3.12 -11.75
C VAL A 81 -8.98 4.60 -11.50
N LEU A 82 -9.66 4.91 -10.39
CA LEU A 82 -9.76 6.26 -9.85
C LEU A 82 -8.52 6.57 -9.00
N GLY A 83 -7.75 7.59 -9.38
CA GLY A 83 -6.42 7.89 -8.85
C GLY A 83 -5.30 7.34 -9.73
N GLY A 84 -4.28 8.17 -9.97
CA GLY A 84 -3.12 7.87 -10.80
C GLY A 84 -1.78 8.03 -10.06
N GLY A 85 -1.77 7.90 -8.74
CA GLY A 85 -0.60 7.95 -7.87
C GLY A 85 0.30 6.71 -7.92
N GLN A 86 1.15 6.54 -6.91
CA GLN A 86 2.15 5.49 -6.87
C GLN A 86 1.59 4.06 -6.77
N LEU A 87 0.46 3.86 -6.10
CA LEU A 87 -0.18 2.54 -6.01
C LEU A 87 -0.95 2.22 -7.31
N GLY A 88 -1.54 3.24 -7.95
CA GLY A 88 -2.12 3.15 -9.29
C GLY A 88 -1.06 2.79 -10.33
N ARG A 89 0.14 3.39 -10.23
CA ARG A 89 1.30 3.05 -11.07
C ARG A 89 1.75 1.60 -10.86
N MET A 90 1.79 1.11 -9.62
CA MET A 90 2.11 -0.29 -9.30
C MET A 90 1.05 -1.26 -9.86
N LEU A 91 -0.24 -0.88 -9.79
CA LEU A 91 -1.35 -1.63 -10.39
C LEU A 91 -1.20 -1.72 -11.92
N CYS A 92 -0.93 -0.61 -12.61
CA CYS A 92 -0.65 -0.59 -14.05
C CYS A 92 0.52 -1.52 -14.43
N GLN A 93 1.59 -1.55 -13.63
CA GLN A 93 2.73 -2.44 -13.89
C GLN A 93 2.31 -3.92 -13.82
N ALA A 94 1.69 -4.34 -12.71
CA ALA A 94 1.26 -5.73 -12.53
C ALA A 94 0.21 -6.17 -13.56
N ALA A 95 -0.70 -5.27 -13.94
CA ALA A 95 -1.70 -5.54 -14.97
C ALA A 95 -1.07 -5.71 -16.37
N SER A 96 0.00 -4.96 -16.67
CA SER A 96 0.76 -5.11 -17.93
C SER A 96 1.41 -6.48 -18.06
N GLU A 97 1.97 -7.01 -16.96
CA GLU A 97 2.52 -8.38 -16.88
C GLU A 97 1.44 -9.46 -17.15
N MET A 98 0.17 -9.14 -16.89
CA MET A 98 -1.00 -9.99 -17.16
C MET A 98 -1.73 -9.70 -18.48
N ALA A 99 -1.19 -8.81 -19.34
CA ALA A 99 -1.84 -8.31 -20.56
C ALA A 99 -3.25 -7.70 -20.36
N ILE A 100 -3.49 -7.10 -19.17
CA ILE A 100 -4.73 -6.41 -18.81
C ILE A 100 -4.60 -4.92 -19.16
N LYS A 101 -5.57 -4.39 -19.92
CA LYS A 101 -5.66 -2.97 -20.27
C LYS A 101 -6.16 -2.17 -19.05
N VAL A 102 -5.32 -1.28 -18.50
CA VAL A 102 -5.70 -0.37 -17.40
C VAL A 102 -5.83 1.05 -17.91
N ILE A 103 -6.94 1.72 -17.61
CA ILE A 103 -7.10 3.17 -17.80
C ILE A 103 -7.21 3.87 -16.45
N VAL A 104 -6.69 5.09 -16.35
CA VAL A 104 -6.65 5.85 -15.08
C VAL A 104 -7.37 7.20 -15.21
N LEU A 105 -8.05 7.61 -14.13
CA LEU A 105 -8.62 8.96 -13.96
C LEU A 105 -7.86 9.68 -12.86
N ASP A 106 -7.18 10.78 -13.20
CA ASP A 106 -6.45 11.61 -12.23
C ASP A 106 -6.45 13.08 -12.66
N PRO A 107 -6.57 14.05 -11.73
CA PRO A 107 -6.56 15.48 -12.07
C PRO A 107 -5.19 16.00 -12.55
N GLN A 108 -4.09 15.28 -12.33
CA GLN A 108 -2.76 15.65 -12.79
C GLN A 108 -2.43 15.00 -14.13
N GLU A 109 -2.17 15.81 -15.16
CA GLU A 109 -1.76 15.36 -16.50
C GLU A 109 -0.54 14.41 -16.48
N ASN A 110 0.40 14.67 -15.58
CA ASN A 110 1.61 13.87 -15.40
C ASN A 110 1.59 13.07 -14.07
N CYS A 111 0.43 12.51 -13.71
CA CYS A 111 0.31 11.61 -12.57
C CYS A 111 1.24 10.37 -12.71
N PRO A 112 1.79 9.80 -11.60
CA PRO A 112 2.71 8.67 -11.67
C PRO A 112 2.26 7.50 -12.56
N ALA A 113 0.96 7.19 -12.58
CA ALA A 113 0.38 6.07 -13.32
C ALA A 113 0.20 6.33 -14.82
N SER A 114 0.09 7.59 -15.29
CA SER A 114 -0.13 7.88 -16.72
C SER A 114 1.03 7.41 -17.60
N SER A 115 2.24 7.32 -17.02
CA SER A 115 3.43 6.75 -17.65
C SER A 115 3.36 5.24 -17.98
N LEU A 116 2.41 4.50 -17.40
CA LEU A 116 2.24 3.04 -17.59
C LEU A 116 0.81 2.62 -17.97
N ALA A 117 -0.17 3.51 -17.85
CA ALA A 117 -1.56 3.21 -18.20
C ALA A 117 -1.76 3.05 -19.72
N TYR A 118 -2.70 2.19 -20.12
CA TYR A 118 -3.12 2.06 -21.52
C TYR A 118 -3.78 3.34 -22.05
N GLN A 119 -4.54 4.04 -21.20
CA GLN A 119 -5.01 5.41 -21.41
C GLN A 119 -5.10 6.16 -20.09
N HIS A 120 -4.99 7.48 -20.13
CA HIS A 120 -5.25 8.37 -18.99
C HIS A 120 -6.31 9.40 -19.39
N MET A 121 -7.28 9.62 -18.51
CA MET A 121 -8.25 10.70 -18.58
C MET A 121 -7.88 11.73 -17.52
N VAL A 122 -7.59 12.97 -17.93
CA VAL A 122 -7.34 14.08 -17.00
C VAL A 122 -8.67 14.57 -16.46
N GLY A 123 -8.86 14.54 -15.14
CA GLY A 123 -10.09 14.99 -14.49
C GLY A 123 -10.19 14.56 -13.03
N SER A 124 -11.09 15.19 -12.27
CA SER A 124 -11.26 14.86 -10.85
C SER A 124 -12.03 13.56 -10.65
N PHE A 125 -11.50 12.67 -9.82
CA PHE A 125 -12.22 11.50 -9.30
C PHE A 125 -13.24 11.85 -8.19
N ASP A 126 -13.29 13.11 -7.75
CA ASP A 126 -14.32 13.62 -6.83
C ASP A 126 -15.52 14.25 -7.57
N ASP A 127 -15.41 14.50 -8.89
CA ASP A 127 -16.55 14.96 -9.69
C ASP A 127 -17.40 13.78 -10.19
N SER A 128 -18.63 13.72 -9.67
CA SER A 128 -19.69 12.79 -10.08
C SER A 128 -19.86 12.69 -11.61
N THR A 129 -19.64 13.77 -12.37
CA THR A 129 -19.83 13.79 -13.83
C THR A 129 -18.65 13.14 -14.55
N THR A 130 -17.44 13.59 -14.24
CA THR A 130 -16.17 13.05 -14.77
C THR A 130 -16.04 11.56 -14.49
N VAL A 131 -16.37 11.11 -13.27
CA VAL A 131 -16.35 9.69 -12.90
C VAL A 131 -17.38 8.87 -13.70
N GLN A 132 -18.55 9.43 -14.02
CA GLN A 132 -19.54 8.77 -14.90
C GLN A 132 -19.07 8.67 -16.35
N GLU A 133 -18.44 9.72 -16.91
CA GLU A 133 -17.88 9.67 -18.28
C GLU A 133 -16.65 8.75 -18.40
N PHE A 134 -15.89 8.58 -17.31
CA PHE A 134 -14.80 7.62 -17.20
C PHE A 134 -15.33 6.17 -17.10
N ALA A 135 -16.33 5.92 -16.25
CA ALA A 135 -16.91 4.59 -16.03
C ALA A 135 -17.45 3.94 -17.32
N LYS A 136 -17.97 4.73 -18.27
CA LYS A 136 -18.41 4.25 -19.61
C LYS A 136 -17.30 3.59 -20.44
N ARG A 137 -16.04 3.79 -20.09
CA ARG A 137 -14.84 3.23 -20.76
C ARG A 137 -14.28 1.99 -20.05
N CYS A 138 -14.89 1.59 -18.94
CA CYS A 138 -14.42 0.55 -18.04
C CYS A 138 -15.30 -0.69 -18.16
N GLY A 139 -14.70 -1.89 -18.15
CA GLY A 139 -15.44 -3.15 -17.91
C GLY A 139 -15.56 -3.46 -16.41
N VAL A 140 -14.60 -3.01 -15.60
CA VAL A 140 -14.62 -3.02 -14.14
C VAL A 140 -13.98 -1.72 -13.64
N LEU A 141 -14.54 -1.14 -12.57
CA LEU A 141 -14.03 0.09 -11.94
C LEU A 141 -13.45 -0.22 -10.56
N THR A 142 -12.22 0.23 -10.32
CA THR A 142 -11.53 0.18 -9.03
C THR A 142 -10.92 1.55 -8.71
N PHE A 143 -10.24 1.67 -7.57
CA PHE A 143 -9.73 2.95 -7.06
C PHE A 143 -8.48 2.74 -6.22
N GLU A 144 -7.56 3.70 -6.34
CA GLU A 144 -6.31 3.75 -5.59
C GLU A 144 -6.50 4.39 -4.20
N ILE A 145 -7.33 5.44 -4.16
CA ILE A 145 -7.45 6.38 -3.04
C ILE A 145 -8.79 6.20 -2.31
N GLU A 146 -8.79 6.30 -0.98
CA GLU A 146 -10.00 6.11 -0.17
C GLU A 146 -10.96 7.31 -0.18
N HIS A 147 -10.61 8.42 -0.83
CA HIS A 147 -11.37 9.67 -0.81
C HIS A 147 -12.42 9.82 -1.93
N VAL A 148 -12.51 8.87 -2.87
CA VAL A 148 -13.51 8.84 -3.95
C VAL A 148 -14.97 8.98 -3.47
N ASP A 149 -15.84 9.60 -4.27
CA ASP A 149 -17.25 9.74 -3.92
C ASP A 149 -18.01 8.38 -3.97
N ALA A 150 -18.12 7.75 -2.81
CA ALA A 150 -18.91 6.54 -2.62
C ALA A 150 -20.40 6.73 -3.01
N ALA A 151 -20.97 7.94 -2.97
CA ALA A 151 -22.34 8.18 -3.43
C ALA A 151 -22.46 8.12 -4.97
N THR A 152 -21.38 8.40 -5.70
CA THR A 152 -21.33 8.21 -7.16
C THR A 152 -21.04 6.75 -7.52
N LEU A 153 -20.14 6.07 -6.79
CA LEU A 153 -19.97 4.62 -6.94
C LEU A 153 -21.28 3.86 -6.70
N GLU A 154 -22.05 4.22 -5.66
CA GLU A 154 -23.38 3.68 -5.38
C GLU A 154 -24.44 3.97 -6.47
N LYS A 155 -24.25 5.00 -7.32
CA LYS A 155 -25.13 5.26 -8.49
C LYS A 155 -24.69 4.38 -9.67
N LEU A 156 -23.39 4.27 -9.90
CA LEU A 156 -22.80 3.46 -10.97
C LEU A 156 -23.13 1.97 -10.81
N GLU A 157 -23.03 1.43 -9.59
CA GLU A 157 -23.47 0.06 -9.29
C GLU A 157 -24.95 -0.17 -9.62
N LYS A 158 -25.82 0.80 -9.30
CA LYS A 158 -27.26 0.77 -9.63
C LYS A 158 -27.54 0.93 -11.13
N GLN A 159 -26.58 1.43 -11.91
CA GLN A 159 -26.61 1.50 -13.37
C GLN A 159 -26.00 0.24 -14.04
N GLY A 160 -25.51 -0.72 -13.26
CA GLY A 160 -24.91 -1.97 -13.76
C GLY A 160 -23.40 -1.91 -14.00
N VAL A 161 -22.70 -0.87 -13.55
CA VAL A 161 -21.23 -0.80 -13.61
C VAL A 161 -20.64 -1.64 -12.48
N GLU A 162 -19.71 -2.54 -12.83
CA GLU A 162 -19.06 -3.41 -11.86
C GLU A 162 -17.95 -2.66 -11.11
N CYS A 163 -18.27 -2.12 -9.94
CA CYS A 163 -17.31 -1.51 -9.02
C CYS A 163 -16.68 -2.58 -8.09
N GLN A 164 -15.36 -2.52 -7.87
CA GLN A 164 -14.62 -3.43 -6.98
C GLN A 164 -13.47 -2.72 -6.23
N PRO A 165 -13.40 -2.81 -4.87
CA PRO A 165 -14.44 -3.32 -3.98
C PRO A 165 -15.71 -2.45 -4.02
N LYS A 166 -16.83 -3.01 -3.55
CA LYS A 166 -18.15 -2.38 -3.66
C LYS A 166 -18.25 -1.03 -2.95
N ALA A 167 -19.12 -0.15 -3.43
CA ALA A 167 -19.32 1.20 -2.89
C ALA A 167 -19.75 1.18 -1.41
N SER A 168 -20.49 0.15 -0.99
CA SER A 168 -20.82 -0.12 0.41
C SER A 168 -19.58 -0.38 1.28
N THR A 169 -18.55 -1.06 0.76
CA THR A 169 -17.26 -1.24 1.42
C THR A 169 -16.53 0.10 1.57
N VAL A 170 -16.49 0.92 0.51
CA VAL A 170 -15.92 2.28 0.54
C VAL A 170 -16.58 3.12 1.63
N ARG A 171 -17.92 3.12 1.67
CA ARG A 171 -18.73 3.83 2.66
C ARG A 171 -18.38 3.45 4.11
N ILE A 172 -18.01 2.20 4.37
CA ILE A 172 -17.61 1.71 5.70
C ILE A 172 -16.18 2.16 6.04
N ILE A 173 -15.21 1.96 5.14
CA ILE A 173 -13.79 2.27 5.43
C ILE A 173 -13.51 3.78 5.51
N GLN A 174 -14.31 4.62 4.84
CA GLN A 174 -14.23 6.07 4.92
C GLN A 174 -14.58 6.65 6.30
N ASP A 175 -15.27 5.90 7.16
CA ASP A 175 -15.73 6.34 8.48
C ASP A 175 -15.22 5.40 9.57
N LYS A 176 -14.13 5.78 10.25
CA LYS A 176 -13.41 4.95 11.23
C LYS A 176 -14.27 4.44 12.38
N TYR A 177 -15.39 5.12 12.69
CA TYR A 177 -16.37 4.60 13.65
C TYR A 177 -17.21 3.47 13.04
N GLN A 178 -17.71 3.64 11.82
CA GLN A 178 -18.45 2.58 11.11
C GLN A 178 -17.56 1.37 10.80
N GLN A 179 -16.29 1.59 10.46
CA GLN A 179 -15.30 0.52 10.32
C GLN A 179 -15.14 -0.28 11.62
N LYS A 180 -15.00 0.38 12.79
CA LYS A 180 -14.96 -0.31 14.08
C LYS A 180 -16.28 -1.03 14.42
N VAL A 181 -17.44 -0.43 14.14
CA VAL A 181 -18.75 -1.09 14.33
C VAL A 181 -18.86 -2.35 13.46
N HIS A 182 -18.47 -2.26 12.18
CA HIS A 182 -18.47 -3.40 11.25
C HIS A 182 -17.54 -4.52 11.71
N PHE A 183 -16.30 -4.20 12.12
CA PHE A 183 -15.38 -5.20 12.67
C PHE A 183 -15.89 -5.81 13.99
N SER A 184 -16.50 -5.00 14.86
CA SER A 184 -17.15 -5.47 16.10
C SER A 184 -18.35 -6.40 15.85
N GLN A 185 -19.02 -6.30 14.70
CA GLN A 185 -20.13 -7.18 14.29
C GLN A 185 -19.65 -8.52 13.70
N HIS A 186 -18.34 -8.67 13.46
CA HIS A 186 -17.73 -9.87 12.90
C HIS A 186 -16.69 -10.49 13.86
N ASP A 187 -16.84 -10.23 15.16
CA ASP A 187 -15.99 -10.72 16.25
C ASP A 187 -14.47 -10.45 16.09
N ILE A 188 -14.11 -9.44 15.29
CA ILE A 188 -12.70 -9.02 15.11
C ILE A 188 -12.24 -8.28 16.38
N PRO A 189 -11.14 -8.70 17.03
CA PRO A 189 -10.65 -8.05 18.24
C PRO A 189 -10.32 -6.56 18.04
N LEU A 190 -10.89 -5.70 18.89
CA LEU A 190 -10.68 -4.25 18.88
C LEU A 190 -10.39 -3.73 20.29
N PRO A 191 -9.57 -2.66 20.43
CA PRO A 191 -9.57 -1.87 21.66
C PRO A 191 -10.91 -1.11 21.79
N GLU A 192 -11.37 -0.92 23.03
CA GLU A 192 -12.63 -0.22 23.35
C GLU A 192 -12.74 1.12 22.60
N PHE A 193 -13.98 1.46 22.26
CA PHE A 193 -14.28 2.66 21.49
C PHE A 193 -15.67 3.19 21.80
N SER A 194 -15.81 4.50 21.61
CA SER A 194 -17.07 5.21 21.68
C SER A 194 -17.14 6.22 20.54
N ARG A 195 -18.35 6.68 20.23
CA ARG A 195 -18.56 7.88 19.41
C ARG A 195 -18.47 9.09 20.34
N ILE A 196 -17.71 10.09 19.89
CA ILE A 196 -17.66 11.43 20.50
C ILE A 196 -18.21 12.38 19.43
N GLU A 197 -18.99 13.37 19.87
CA GLU A 197 -19.58 14.42 19.00
C GLU A 197 -19.20 15.82 19.46
N ASP A 198 -18.96 15.99 20.76
CA ASP A 198 -18.59 17.24 21.43
C ASP A 198 -17.67 16.96 22.63
N LEU A 199 -17.20 18.03 23.28
CA LEU A 199 -16.32 17.96 24.46
C LEU A 199 -16.98 17.22 25.65
N GLU A 200 -18.29 17.36 25.83
CA GLU A 200 -19.02 16.73 26.95
C GLU A 200 -19.20 15.22 26.76
N GLY A 201 -19.35 14.75 25.52
CA GLY A 201 -19.24 13.34 25.14
C GLY A 201 -17.82 12.82 25.35
N ALA A 202 -16.80 13.64 25.09
CA ALA A 202 -15.41 13.26 25.31
C ALA A 202 -15.07 13.07 26.80
N LYS A 203 -15.56 13.97 27.68
CA LYS A 203 -15.45 13.82 29.15
C LYS A 203 -16.06 12.53 29.66
N LYS A 204 -17.31 12.23 29.28
CA LYS A 204 -18.03 10.99 29.67
C LYS A 204 -17.33 9.72 29.20
N VAL A 205 -16.60 9.80 28.07
CA VAL A 205 -15.75 8.72 27.59
C VAL A 205 -14.46 8.60 28.43
N GLY A 206 -13.88 9.71 28.88
CA GLY A 206 -12.74 9.72 29.81
C GLY A 206 -13.10 9.20 31.20
N GLU A 207 -14.27 9.54 31.74
CA GLU A 207 -14.81 8.97 32.98
C GLU A 207 -14.96 7.44 32.90
N ARG A 208 -15.38 6.92 31.73
CA ARG A 208 -15.62 5.49 31.52
C ARG A 208 -14.35 4.68 31.21
N PHE A 209 -13.51 5.14 30.28
CA PHE A 209 -12.33 4.41 29.82
C PHE A 209 -11.07 4.72 30.64
N GLY A 210 -11.10 5.81 31.43
CA GLY A 210 -9.91 6.41 31.99
C GLY A 210 -9.09 7.18 30.95
N TYR A 211 -7.99 7.78 31.40
CA TYR A 211 -7.00 8.43 30.56
C TYR A 211 -5.71 7.58 30.51
N PRO A 212 -4.94 7.59 29.40
CA PRO A 212 -5.09 8.47 28.23
C PRO A 212 -6.07 7.96 27.17
N LEU A 213 -6.77 8.90 26.51
CA LEU A 213 -7.67 8.61 25.38
C LEU A 213 -6.99 8.87 24.03
N MET A 214 -7.04 7.91 23.11
CA MET A 214 -6.72 8.09 21.68
C MET A 214 -8.01 8.47 20.90
N ILE A 215 -8.33 9.75 20.88
CA ILE A 215 -9.41 10.36 20.08
C ILE A 215 -8.97 10.40 18.61
N LYS A 216 -9.91 10.19 17.67
CA LYS A 216 -9.63 10.27 16.23
C LYS A 216 -10.82 10.86 15.48
N SER A 217 -10.54 11.78 14.54
CA SER A 217 -11.53 12.18 13.53
C SER A 217 -11.97 10.95 12.74
N ARG A 218 -13.28 10.86 12.51
CA ARG A 218 -13.91 9.72 11.85
C ARG A 218 -13.57 9.64 10.36
N ARG A 219 -13.27 10.76 9.69
CA ARG A 219 -13.08 10.87 8.24
C ARG A 219 -11.89 11.77 7.90
N LEU A 220 -11.38 11.68 6.68
CA LEU A 220 -10.32 12.55 6.11
C LEU A 220 -8.99 12.59 6.91
N ALA A 221 -8.76 11.59 7.75
CA ALA A 221 -7.67 11.55 8.74
C ALA A 221 -6.56 10.58 8.32
N TYR A 222 -5.59 11.07 7.54
CA TYR A 222 -4.41 10.33 7.06
C TYR A 222 -3.10 10.87 7.68
N ASP A 223 -2.00 10.10 7.60
CA ASP A 223 -0.65 10.47 8.06
C ASP A 223 -0.57 11.19 9.42
N GLY A 224 -1.24 10.62 10.42
CA GLY A 224 -1.29 11.18 11.77
C GLY A 224 -2.26 12.35 11.96
N ARG A 225 -2.67 13.04 10.89
CA ARG A 225 -3.63 14.15 10.93
C ARG A 225 -4.98 13.66 11.44
N GLY A 226 -5.62 14.43 12.32
CA GLY A 226 -6.88 14.06 12.96
C GLY A 226 -6.79 12.96 14.02
N ASN A 227 -5.63 12.72 14.65
CA ASN A 227 -5.48 11.86 15.84
C ASN A 227 -5.09 12.67 17.09
N ALA A 228 -5.64 12.32 18.26
CA ALA A 228 -5.67 13.17 19.45
C ALA A 228 -5.47 12.41 20.79
N VAL A 229 -4.59 12.88 21.72
CA VAL A 229 -4.74 12.48 23.14
C VAL A 229 -5.89 13.27 23.74
N ALA A 230 -6.40 12.77 24.87
CA ALA A 230 -6.22 13.54 26.09
C ALA A 230 -5.50 12.68 27.16
N LYS A 231 -4.44 13.19 27.82
CA LYS A 231 -3.78 12.51 28.96
C LYS A 231 -4.52 12.72 30.29
N SER A 232 -5.39 13.72 30.34
CA SER A 232 -6.25 14.11 31.45
C SER A 232 -7.44 14.90 30.88
N GLU A 233 -8.42 15.28 31.69
CA GLU A 233 -9.62 15.98 31.19
C GLU A 233 -9.30 17.33 30.54
N GLU A 234 -8.31 18.06 31.06
CA GLU A 234 -7.94 19.40 30.61
C GLU A 234 -7.42 19.41 29.16
N GLU A 235 -6.71 18.35 28.75
CA GLU A 235 -6.21 18.19 27.37
C GLU A 235 -7.33 17.96 26.34
N LEU A 236 -8.54 17.54 26.76
CA LEU A 236 -9.67 17.22 25.86
C LEU A 236 -10.09 18.39 24.96
N SER A 237 -9.96 19.62 25.45
CA SER A 237 -10.26 20.83 24.67
C SER A 237 -9.49 20.81 23.34
N SER A 238 -8.16 20.78 23.42
CA SER A 238 -7.21 20.66 22.29
C SER A 238 -7.23 19.34 21.51
N ALA A 239 -8.22 18.49 21.78
CA ALA A 239 -8.35 17.14 21.25
C ALA A 239 -9.61 16.92 20.41
N VAL A 240 -10.61 17.80 20.56
CA VAL A 240 -11.96 17.67 19.99
C VAL A 240 -12.30 18.82 19.02
N ASP A 241 -11.41 19.80 18.88
CA ASP A 241 -11.42 20.85 17.83
C ASP A 241 -11.44 20.28 16.39
#